data_AF-A0A945AFI6-F1
#
_entry.id   AF-A0A945AFI6-F1
#
_cell.length_a   1.000
_cell.length_b   1.000
_cell.length_c   1.000
_cell.angle_alpha   90.00
_cell.angle_beta   90.00
_cell.angle_gamma   90.00
#
_symmetry.space_group_name_H-M   'P 1'
#
loop_
_entity.id
_entity.type
_entity.pdbx_description
1 polymer ?
#
loop_
_entity_poly.entity_id
_entity_poly.type
_entity_poly.pdbx_seq_one_letter_code
_entity_poly.pdbx_strand_id
1 'polypeptide(L)'
;TTDLRAIHPTYSPDQKQIAFVKNGGGNTNLGILNVDSGEIEYLTEFDDGSQVFTPRWSPDGSQIAFAMYRPGGTRDLATISPTGGDYTVRVASTGTDRDPVWTTDGSSLVFASDQDGIFNLYQANLATSEVHRITRVYGGAFQPHINPKDQRIAFSHYGKSAYEIRVIDAQGLWEPISSDSFNIEPIHNPIASTSLANTPYKGEYSTTTIMPRFALDSGKLKAGFVAGSDDILDKQRLFISGMFAHDLDMDLYAVYEYRKKRPTFFLEAYRLARHVEEDVINRDEDFRIYNRSFVLGGVELGGKYKMRRGGLFDARFIYNRSGTSQDVARFNGIGRTELGATTLNGFDIAMTYHLNAVGRSRDSEINPRVGRRLTLRYDRYFNFALNGFDESSSILVEQYENFFYNQFSFNWNEFIPGPGRSALSFRAFGGFIDKEVDDTFDFFLGGLPGMKGYSFYSIEGRRALMLRSSYRFPILSRIDNQAGPIYSDQLYGAFFAGIGRAWDGNADDALLKRGWKREVGAQLRYDATSFYLFPTRASLDVAYGFDHIPLQQVGDPLTRSGLKMYFTLLFGFLTDVGQVH
;
A
#
# COMPACT_ATOMS: atom_id res chain seq x y z
N THR A 1 -5.39 -6.81 -20.53
CA THR A 1 -6.68 -6.41 -19.94
C THR A 1 -6.45 -5.80 -18.55
N THR A 2 -6.67 -4.49 -18.37
CA THR A 2 -6.60 -3.85 -17.04
C THR A 2 -8.00 -3.81 -16.43
N ASP A 3 -8.11 -4.08 -15.14
CA ASP A 3 -9.34 -3.96 -14.33
C ASP A 3 -10.44 -5.04 -14.55
N LEU A 4 -10.17 -6.09 -15.34
CA LEU A 4 -11.04 -7.28 -15.36
C LEU A 4 -10.67 -8.23 -14.21
N ARG A 5 -11.69 -8.69 -13.46
CA ARG A 5 -11.55 -9.83 -12.55
C ARG A 5 -11.55 -11.13 -13.35
N ALA A 6 -10.42 -11.45 -13.97
CA ALA A 6 -10.22 -12.67 -14.75
C ALA A 6 -9.35 -13.67 -13.99
N ILE A 7 -9.70 -14.96 -14.07
CA ILE A 7 -8.99 -16.06 -13.40
C ILE A 7 -8.84 -17.26 -14.36
N HIS A 8 -7.97 -18.21 -13.98
CA HIS A 8 -7.74 -19.48 -14.69
C HIS A 8 -7.43 -19.34 -16.21
N PRO A 9 -6.44 -18.53 -16.62
CA PRO A 9 -6.08 -18.42 -18.03
C PRO A 9 -5.47 -19.72 -18.56
N THR A 10 -5.73 -20.03 -19.82
CA THR A 10 -5.11 -21.13 -20.56
C THR A 10 -4.92 -20.76 -22.03
N TYR A 11 -3.77 -21.11 -22.61
CA TYR A 11 -3.49 -20.87 -24.03
C TYR A 11 -4.16 -21.93 -24.90
N SER A 12 -4.62 -21.52 -26.08
CA SER A 12 -4.91 -22.44 -27.18
C SER A 12 -3.62 -23.17 -27.60
N PRO A 13 -3.71 -24.36 -28.22
CA PRO A 13 -2.53 -25.10 -28.66
C PRO A 13 -1.62 -24.32 -29.63
N ASP A 14 -2.22 -23.45 -30.45
CA ASP A 14 -1.52 -22.56 -31.38
C ASP A 14 -1.01 -21.24 -30.75
N GLN A 15 -1.27 -21.03 -29.47
CA GLN A 15 -0.91 -19.84 -28.67
C GLN A 15 -1.50 -18.51 -29.15
N LYS A 16 -2.48 -18.51 -30.05
CA LYS A 16 -3.12 -17.28 -30.56
C LYS A 16 -4.27 -16.78 -29.71
N GLN A 17 -4.81 -17.64 -28.86
CA GLN A 17 -5.96 -17.35 -28.01
C GLN A 17 -5.70 -17.75 -26.57
N ILE A 18 -6.32 -17.02 -25.65
CA ILE A 18 -6.33 -17.35 -24.21
C ILE A 18 -7.78 -17.52 -23.78
N ALA A 19 -8.16 -18.70 -23.32
CA ALA A 19 -9.42 -18.88 -22.61
C ALA A 19 -9.25 -18.47 -21.15
N PHE A 20 -10.23 -17.80 -20.57
CA PHE A 20 -10.20 -17.33 -19.20
C PHE A 20 -11.61 -17.26 -18.61
N VAL A 21 -11.69 -17.20 -17.27
CA VAL A 21 -12.95 -17.04 -16.56
C VAL A 21 -13.07 -15.61 -16.05
N LYS A 22 -14.10 -14.89 -16.47
CA LYS A 22 -14.46 -13.58 -15.93
C LYS A 22 -15.38 -13.76 -14.71
N ASN A 23 -15.09 -13.04 -13.63
CA ASN A 23 -15.94 -12.97 -12.45
C ASN A 23 -16.67 -11.61 -12.40
N GLY A 24 -18.00 -11.64 -12.27
CA GLY A 24 -18.81 -10.43 -12.09
C GLY A 24 -20.24 -10.74 -11.64
N GLY A 25 -20.74 -10.01 -10.65
CA GLY A 25 -22.15 -10.05 -10.26
C GLY A 25 -22.64 -11.36 -9.61
N GLY A 26 -21.74 -12.16 -9.01
CA GLY A 26 -22.08 -13.45 -8.38
C GLY A 26 -21.87 -14.67 -9.30
N ASN A 27 -21.72 -14.44 -10.60
CA ASN A 27 -21.58 -15.47 -11.62
C ASN A 27 -20.17 -15.43 -12.25
N THR A 28 -19.83 -16.49 -12.97
CA THR A 28 -18.59 -16.52 -13.74
C THR A 28 -18.83 -17.03 -15.16
N ASN A 29 -18.15 -16.39 -16.12
CA ASN A 29 -18.36 -16.64 -17.55
C ASN A 29 -17.04 -16.92 -18.26
N LEU A 30 -17.09 -17.82 -19.24
CA LEU A 30 -15.96 -18.19 -20.06
C LEU A 30 -15.79 -17.17 -21.19
N GLY A 31 -14.57 -16.66 -21.35
CA GLY A 31 -14.21 -15.79 -22.46
C GLY A 31 -12.93 -16.24 -23.13
N ILE A 32 -12.77 -15.81 -24.39
CA ILE A 32 -11.56 -15.93 -25.19
C ILE A 32 -10.99 -14.54 -25.43
N LEU A 33 -9.68 -14.42 -25.25
CA LEU A 33 -8.87 -13.26 -25.60
C LEU A 33 -8.02 -13.62 -26.82
N ASN A 34 -8.09 -12.82 -27.88
CA ASN A 34 -7.12 -12.86 -28.97
C ASN A 34 -5.81 -12.22 -28.50
N VAL A 35 -4.69 -12.93 -28.65
CA VAL A 35 -3.37 -12.48 -28.15
C VAL A 35 -2.83 -11.29 -28.94
N ASP A 36 -3.05 -11.25 -30.25
CA ASP A 36 -2.51 -10.23 -31.15
C ASP A 36 -3.35 -8.94 -31.12
N SER A 37 -4.68 -9.05 -31.25
CA SER A 37 -5.57 -7.88 -31.28
C SER A 37 -5.95 -7.37 -29.89
N GLY A 38 -5.89 -8.24 -28.86
CA GLY A 38 -6.36 -7.94 -27.52
C GLY A 38 -7.89 -7.94 -27.38
N GLU A 39 -8.63 -8.32 -28.42
CA GLU A 39 -10.08 -8.42 -28.42
C GLU A 39 -10.57 -9.58 -27.55
N ILE A 40 -11.73 -9.39 -26.92
CA ILE A 40 -12.35 -10.37 -26.01
C ILE A 40 -13.73 -10.72 -26.54
N GLU A 41 -13.99 -12.02 -26.59
CA GLU A 41 -15.30 -12.60 -26.85
C GLU A 41 -15.72 -13.46 -25.66
N TYR A 42 -16.99 -13.43 -25.28
CA TYR A 42 -17.52 -14.31 -24.22
C TYR A 42 -18.24 -15.49 -24.87
N LEU A 43 -17.81 -16.70 -24.52
CA LEU A 43 -18.44 -17.93 -24.99
C LEU A 43 -19.68 -18.29 -24.17
N THR A 44 -19.78 -17.76 -22.95
CA THR A 44 -20.94 -17.94 -22.07
C THR A 44 -21.36 -16.62 -21.46
N GLU A 45 -22.66 -16.47 -21.20
CA GLU A 45 -23.26 -15.28 -20.62
C GLU A 45 -24.29 -15.63 -19.51
N PHE A 46 -23.93 -16.55 -18.62
CA PHE A 46 -24.79 -16.94 -17.50
C PHE A 46 -25.09 -15.77 -16.57
N ASP A 47 -26.38 -15.62 -16.27
CA ASP A 47 -26.98 -14.62 -15.38
C ASP A 47 -27.86 -15.25 -14.28
N ASP A 48 -27.98 -16.58 -14.26
CA ASP A 48 -28.87 -17.35 -13.38
C ASP A 48 -28.24 -17.82 -12.05
N GLY A 49 -26.96 -17.52 -11.82
CA GLY A 49 -26.20 -18.05 -10.68
C GLY A 49 -25.17 -19.11 -11.06
N SER A 50 -25.14 -19.54 -12.33
CA SER A 50 -24.17 -20.52 -12.80
C SER A 50 -22.73 -19.97 -12.77
N GLN A 51 -21.78 -20.86 -12.50
CA GLN A 51 -20.37 -20.53 -12.36
C GLN A 51 -19.50 -21.49 -13.15
N VAL A 52 -18.64 -20.96 -14.03
CA VAL A 52 -17.60 -21.67 -14.77
C VAL A 52 -16.24 -21.57 -14.06
N PHE A 53 -15.46 -22.64 -14.11
CA PHE A 53 -14.13 -22.78 -13.50
C PHE A 53 -13.15 -23.53 -14.41
N THR A 54 -11.86 -23.25 -14.19
CA THR A 54 -10.71 -24.03 -14.70
C THR A 54 -10.82 -24.52 -16.16
N PRO A 55 -10.98 -23.61 -17.15
CA PRO A 55 -11.03 -23.99 -18.55
C PRO A 55 -9.69 -24.59 -19.02
N ARG A 56 -9.76 -25.57 -19.93
CA ARG A 56 -8.62 -26.21 -20.60
C ARG A 56 -8.97 -26.52 -22.06
N TRP A 57 -8.11 -26.07 -22.95
CA TRP A 57 -8.17 -26.43 -24.37
C TRP A 57 -7.87 -27.91 -24.57
N SER A 58 -8.60 -28.53 -25.49
CA SER A 58 -8.23 -29.83 -26.04
C SER A 58 -6.93 -29.71 -26.84
N PRO A 59 -6.14 -30.79 -26.97
CA PRO A 59 -4.85 -30.75 -27.67
C PRO A 59 -4.96 -30.36 -29.15
N ASP A 60 -6.08 -30.68 -29.79
CA ASP A 60 -6.40 -30.32 -31.18
C ASP A 60 -7.01 -28.90 -31.32
N GLY A 61 -7.32 -28.24 -30.21
CA GLY A 61 -7.93 -26.92 -30.16
C GLY A 61 -9.42 -26.87 -30.53
N SER A 62 -10.08 -28.02 -30.74
CA SER A 62 -11.49 -28.06 -31.16
C SER A 62 -12.49 -27.82 -30.03
N GLN A 63 -12.09 -28.01 -28.77
CA GLN A 63 -12.97 -27.88 -27.60
C GLN A 63 -12.25 -27.26 -26.41
N ILE A 64 -13.04 -26.66 -25.51
CA ILE A 64 -12.61 -26.21 -24.21
C ILE A 64 -13.40 -26.98 -23.15
N ALA A 65 -12.71 -27.77 -22.33
CA ALA A 65 -13.29 -28.41 -21.15
C ALA A 65 -13.25 -27.42 -19.97
N PHE A 66 -14.28 -27.42 -19.14
CA PHE A 66 -14.35 -26.57 -17.96
C PHE A 66 -15.22 -27.24 -16.89
N ALA A 67 -15.01 -26.87 -15.63
CA ALA A 67 -15.92 -27.25 -14.56
C ALA A 67 -17.03 -26.20 -14.42
N MET A 68 -18.24 -26.63 -14.11
CA MET A 68 -19.42 -25.77 -14.03
C MET A 68 -20.29 -26.14 -12.82
N TYR A 69 -20.65 -25.13 -12.05
CA TYR A 69 -21.72 -25.20 -11.07
C TYR A 69 -23.00 -24.62 -11.65
N ARG A 70 -24.13 -25.30 -11.45
CA ARG A 70 -25.48 -24.77 -11.73
C ARG A 70 -26.26 -24.65 -10.42
N PRO A 71 -27.07 -23.60 -10.22
CA PRO A 71 -27.88 -23.43 -9.02
C PRO A 71 -28.69 -24.69 -8.69
N GLY A 72 -28.59 -25.18 -7.45
CA GLY A 72 -29.31 -26.38 -6.98
C GLY A 72 -28.64 -27.72 -7.31
N GLY A 73 -27.47 -27.72 -7.96
CA GLY A 73 -26.67 -28.94 -8.24
C GLY A 73 -25.31 -28.96 -7.55
N THR A 74 -24.42 -29.85 -8.02
CA THR A 74 -23.00 -29.89 -7.69
C THR A 74 -22.17 -29.30 -8.86
N ARG A 75 -20.85 -29.55 -8.90
CA ARG A 75 -20.03 -29.17 -10.06
C ARG A 75 -19.89 -30.36 -11.00
N ASP A 76 -20.12 -30.09 -12.27
CA ASP A 76 -19.98 -31.03 -13.38
C ASP A 76 -18.85 -30.56 -14.30
N LEU A 77 -18.38 -31.43 -15.20
CA LEU A 77 -17.45 -31.07 -16.28
C LEU A 77 -18.20 -30.96 -17.60
N ALA A 78 -17.98 -29.86 -18.30
CA ALA A 78 -18.58 -29.59 -19.59
C ALA A 78 -17.53 -29.23 -20.64
N THR A 79 -17.93 -29.33 -21.91
CA THR A 79 -17.15 -28.90 -23.07
C THR A 79 -17.93 -27.91 -23.92
N ILE A 80 -17.23 -26.96 -24.54
CA ILE A 80 -17.79 -26.00 -25.50
C ILE A 80 -16.82 -25.79 -26.66
N SER A 81 -17.35 -25.47 -27.84
CA SER A 81 -16.54 -25.04 -28.99
C SER A 81 -15.90 -23.68 -28.70
N PRO A 82 -14.64 -23.44 -29.13
CA PRO A 82 -14.03 -22.11 -29.04
C PRO A 82 -14.70 -21.08 -29.95
N THR A 83 -15.53 -21.49 -30.90
CA THR A 83 -16.36 -20.60 -31.72
C THR A 83 -17.70 -20.24 -31.05
N GLY A 84 -17.90 -20.66 -29.79
CA GLY A 84 -19.15 -20.49 -29.06
C GLY A 84 -20.23 -21.51 -29.42
N GLY A 85 -21.45 -21.25 -28.93
CA GLY A 85 -22.61 -22.14 -29.08
C GLY A 85 -22.99 -22.83 -27.77
N ASP A 86 -23.79 -23.88 -27.88
CA ASP A 86 -24.21 -24.67 -26.73
C ASP A 86 -23.04 -25.43 -26.11
N TYR A 87 -23.11 -25.66 -24.80
CA TYR A 87 -22.16 -26.51 -24.09
C TYR A 87 -22.76 -27.89 -23.85
N THR A 88 -21.87 -28.85 -23.66
CA THR A 88 -22.22 -30.26 -23.43
C THR A 88 -21.64 -30.68 -22.08
N VAL A 89 -22.48 -31.14 -21.15
CA VAL A 89 -21.98 -31.80 -19.93
C VAL A 89 -21.41 -33.16 -20.32
N ARG A 90 -20.16 -33.41 -19.95
CA ARG A 90 -19.40 -34.63 -20.28
C ARG A 90 -19.17 -35.54 -19.09
N VAL A 91 -19.13 -34.99 -17.87
CA VAL A 91 -18.96 -35.78 -16.64
C VAL A 91 -19.80 -35.13 -15.57
N ALA A 92 -20.66 -35.91 -14.93
CA ALA A 92 -21.43 -35.51 -13.77
C ALA A 92 -21.43 -36.65 -12.74
N SER A 93 -21.32 -36.31 -11.45
CA SER A 93 -21.38 -37.27 -10.35
C SER A 93 -22.22 -36.72 -9.21
N THR A 94 -22.39 -37.53 -8.16
CA THR A 94 -22.98 -37.05 -6.89
C THR A 94 -22.04 -36.13 -6.11
N GLY A 95 -20.77 -36.05 -6.51
CA GLY A 95 -19.75 -35.20 -5.91
C GLY A 95 -19.55 -33.89 -6.69
N THR A 96 -18.44 -33.24 -6.39
CA THR A 96 -17.93 -32.03 -7.04
C THR A 96 -16.83 -32.43 -8.02
N ASP A 97 -17.13 -32.40 -9.31
CA ASP A 97 -16.16 -32.65 -10.37
C ASP A 97 -15.49 -31.35 -10.78
N ARG A 98 -14.15 -31.32 -10.77
CA ARG A 98 -13.39 -30.08 -10.99
C ARG A 98 -12.02 -30.30 -11.60
N ASP A 99 -11.46 -29.20 -12.06
CA ASP A 99 -10.08 -29.09 -12.57
C ASP A 99 -9.79 -30.08 -13.71
N PRO A 100 -10.61 -30.10 -14.78
CA PRO A 100 -10.41 -31.01 -15.90
C PRO A 100 -9.09 -30.71 -16.61
N VAL A 101 -8.42 -31.74 -17.12
CA VAL A 101 -7.35 -31.65 -18.11
C VAL A 101 -7.51 -32.75 -19.15
N TRP A 102 -7.21 -32.42 -20.40
CA TRP A 102 -7.25 -33.39 -21.48
C TRP A 102 -6.03 -34.31 -21.44
N THR A 103 -6.28 -35.58 -21.71
CA THR A 103 -5.23 -36.50 -22.17
C THR A 103 -4.64 -36.03 -23.50
N THR A 104 -3.42 -36.44 -23.80
CA THR A 104 -2.66 -35.90 -24.95
C THR A 104 -3.25 -36.31 -26.30
N ASP A 105 -3.96 -37.42 -26.34
CA ASP A 105 -4.72 -37.89 -27.51
C ASP A 105 -6.11 -37.24 -27.63
N GLY A 106 -6.54 -36.45 -26.64
CA GLY A 106 -7.87 -35.84 -26.59
C GLY A 106 -9.02 -36.80 -26.31
N SER A 107 -8.75 -38.07 -25.99
CA SER A 107 -9.81 -39.09 -25.85
C SER A 107 -10.51 -39.06 -24.49
N SER A 108 -9.81 -38.56 -23.47
CA SER A 108 -10.22 -38.64 -22.07
C SER A 108 -9.96 -37.33 -21.30
N LEU A 109 -10.73 -37.12 -20.24
CA LEU A 109 -10.49 -36.06 -19.24
C LEU A 109 -9.94 -36.68 -17.95
N VAL A 110 -8.86 -36.11 -17.44
CA VAL A 110 -8.40 -36.33 -16.06
C VAL A 110 -8.91 -35.18 -15.19
N PHE A 111 -9.48 -35.47 -14.03
CA PHE A 111 -10.14 -34.49 -13.19
C PHE A 111 -10.10 -34.90 -11.72
N ALA A 112 -10.42 -33.98 -10.82
CA ALA A 112 -10.59 -34.26 -9.40
C ALA A 112 -12.08 -34.39 -9.06
N SER A 113 -12.43 -35.41 -8.27
CA SER A 113 -13.79 -35.63 -7.77
C SER A 113 -13.76 -36.12 -6.32
N ASP A 114 -14.70 -35.63 -5.51
CA ASP A 114 -14.93 -36.08 -4.12
C ASP A 114 -16.14 -37.00 -4.00
N GLN A 115 -16.58 -37.63 -5.10
CA GLN A 115 -17.73 -38.52 -5.11
C GLN A 115 -17.70 -39.57 -3.99
N ASP A 116 -16.53 -40.09 -3.62
CA ASP A 116 -16.34 -41.06 -2.55
C ASP A 116 -15.93 -40.42 -1.20
N GLY A 117 -16.17 -39.12 -1.05
CA GLY A 117 -15.98 -38.33 0.17
C GLY A 117 -14.63 -37.61 0.27
N ILE A 118 -13.61 -38.01 -0.50
CA ILE A 118 -12.28 -37.37 -0.51
C ILE A 118 -11.87 -37.13 -1.96
N PHE A 119 -11.46 -35.91 -2.28
CA PHE A 119 -10.98 -35.57 -3.62
C PHE A 119 -9.87 -36.52 -4.09
N ASN A 120 -10.13 -37.27 -5.14
CA ASN A 120 -9.13 -38.09 -5.81
C ASN A 120 -9.14 -37.76 -7.30
N LEU A 121 -8.07 -38.15 -7.99
CA LEU A 121 -7.99 -38.00 -9.44
C LEU A 121 -8.69 -39.17 -10.11
N TYR A 122 -9.47 -38.86 -11.13
CA TYR A 122 -10.19 -39.78 -11.98
C TYR A 122 -9.88 -39.49 -13.45
N GLN A 123 -10.05 -40.50 -14.30
CA GLN A 123 -10.02 -40.39 -15.74
C GLN A 123 -11.32 -40.91 -16.33
N ALA A 124 -11.97 -40.09 -17.15
CA ALA A 124 -13.17 -40.41 -17.89
C ALA A 124 -12.84 -40.50 -19.39
N ASN A 125 -13.07 -41.65 -20.01
CA ASN A 125 -13.03 -41.79 -21.46
C ASN A 125 -14.33 -41.24 -22.06
N LEU A 126 -14.21 -40.28 -22.97
CA LEU A 126 -15.39 -39.57 -23.50
C LEU A 126 -16.15 -40.35 -24.59
N ALA A 127 -15.57 -41.44 -25.10
CA ALA A 127 -16.18 -42.27 -26.14
C ALA A 127 -16.81 -43.55 -25.57
N THR A 128 -16.17 -44.16 -24.57
CA THR A 128 -16.65 -45.42 -23.96
C THR A 128 -17.45 -45.21 -22.67
N SER A 129 -17.46 -43.99 -22.12
CA SER A 129 -18.06 -43.67 -20.82
C SER A 129 -17.42 -44.43 -19.64
N GLU A 130 -16.23 -45.02 -19.84
CA GLU A 130 -15.50 -45.71 -18.78
C GLU A 130 -14.77 -44.72 -17.87
N VAL A 131 -14.87 -44.95 -16.56
CA VAL A 131 -14.16 -44.17 -15.54
C VAL A 131 -13.17 -45.02 -14.78
N HIS A 132 -11.98 -44.48 -14.61
CA HIS A 132 -10.95 -45.04 -13.77
C HIS A 132 -10.55 -44.06 -12.66
N ARG A 133 -10.34 -44.57 -11.46
CA ARG A 133 -9.69 -43.83 -10.38
C ARG A 133 -8.17 -43.97 -10.50
N ILE A 134 -7.49 -42.84 -10.41
CA ILE A 134 -6.03 -42.73 -10.54
C ILE A 134 -5.35 -42.68 -9.17
N THR A 135 -5.97 -42.04 -8.17
CA THR A 135 -5.39 -41.89 -6.83
C THR A 135 -6.32 -42.38 -5.73
N ARG A 136 -5.73 -42.76 -4.58
CA ARG A 136 -6.45 -43.06 -3.34
C ARG A 136 -5.70 -42.47 -2.15
N VAL A 137 -5.83 -41.16 -1.98
CA VAL A 137 -5.18 -40.38 -0.92
C VAL A 137 -6.16 -39.99 0.18
N TYR A 138 -5.66 -39.76 1.40
CA TYR A 138 -6.49 -39.38 2.55
C TYR A 138 -6.77 -37.88 2.66
N GLY A 139 -5.87 -37.01 2.19
CA GLY A 139 -6.04 -35.56 2.33
C GLY A 139 -6.63 -34.85 1.11
N GLY A 140 -6.54 -35.46 -0.06
CA GLY A 140 -7.13 -34.98 -1.30
C GLY A 140 -6.10 -34.70 -2.41
N ALA A 141 -6.49 -34.93 -3.66
CA ALA A 141 -5.72 -34.67 -4.87
C ALA A 141 -6.48 -33.71 -5.80
N PHE A 142 -5.81 -32.64 -6.25
CA PHE A 142 -6.44 -31.50 -6.92
C PHE A 142 -5.58 -30.99 -8.07
N GLN A 143 -6.19 -30.25 -9.00
CA GLN A 143 -5.49 -29.50 -10.07
C GLN A 143 -4.47 -30.35 -10.84
N PRO A 144 -4.89 -31.48 -11.45
CA PRO A 144 -3.99 -32.29 -12.24
C PRO A 144 -3.45 -31.51 -13.45
N HIS A 145 -2.28 -31.90 -13.92
CA HIS A 145 -1.70 -31.45 -15.19
C HIS A 145 -0.89 -32.59 -15.81
N ILE A 146 -1.18 -32.91 -17.07
CA ILE A 146 -0.50 -33.98 -17.81
C ILE A 146 0.67 -33.38 -18.58
N ASN A 147 1.84 -34.00 -18.48
CA ASN A 147 2.95 -33.70 -19.36
C ASN A 147 2.74 -34.42 -20.71
N PRO A 148 2.57 -33.71 -21.84
CA PRO A 148 2.30 -34.36 -23.12
C PRO A 148 3.46 -35.24 -23.62
N LYS A 149 4.69 -35.00 -23.16
CA LYS A 149 5.87 -35.74 -23.62
C LYS A 149 5.99 -37.13 -23.02
N ASP A 150 5.70 -37.28 -21.73
CA ASP A 150 5.92 -38.51 -20.98
C ASP A 150 4.68 -38.99 -20.21
N GLN A 151 3.54 -38.34 -20.44
CA GLN A 151 2.23 -38.61 -19.83
C GLN A 151 2.19 -38.51 -18.30
N ARG A 152 3.25 -38.10 -17.60
CA ARG A 152 3.19 -37.99 -16.13
C ARG A 152 2.17 -36.94 -15.69
N ILE A 153 1.48 -37.21 -14.58
CA ILE A 153 0.50 -36.30 -13.98
C ILE A 153 1.13 -35.62 -12.77
N ALA A 154 1.26 -34.30 -12.83
CA ALA A 154 1.52 -33.47 -11.66
C ALA A 154 0.20 -33.02 -11.03
N PHE A 155 0.11 -33.00 -9.70
CA PHE A 155 -1.10 -32.56 -8.99
C PHE A 155 -0.78 -32.00 -7.61
N SER A 156 -1.70 -31.21 -7.06
CA SER A 156 -1.65 -30.71 -5.69
C SER A 156 -2.25 -31.75 -4.74
N HIS A 157 -1.48 -32.17 -3.75
CA HIS A 157 -1.88 -33.13 -2.71
C HIS A 157 -1.94 -32.43 -1.36
N TYR A 158 -3.02 -32.58 -0.62
CA TYR A 158 -3.07 -32.11 0.76
C TYR A 158 -2.46 -33.18 1.67
N GLY A 159 -1.19 -32.98 2.05
CA GLY A 159 -0.42 -33.92 2.86
C GLY A 159 -0.58 -33.70 4.37
N LYS A 160 0.31 -34.31 5.15
CA LYS A 160 0.29 -34.26 6.62
C LYS A 160 0.37 -32.84 7.22
N SER A 161 1.05 -31.93 6.52
CA SER A 161 1.41 -30.61 7.06
C SER A 161 0.86 -29.44 6.24
N ALA A 162 0.72 -29.62 4.92
CA ALA A 162 0.30 -28.59 3.98
C ALA A 162 0.03 -29.20 2.60
N TYR A 163 -0.36 -28.35 1.64
CA TYR A 163 -0.36 -28.70 0.22
C TYR A 163 1.06 -28.90 -0.32
N GLU A 164 1.25 -29.96 -1.10
CA GLU A 164 2.49 -30.30 -1.80
C GLU A 164 2.21 -30.66 -3.26
N ILE A 165 3.19 -30.49 -4.15
CA ILE A 165 3.06 -30.96 -5.54
C ILE A 165 3.64 -32.37 -5.65
N ARG A 166 2.83 -33.31 -6.13
CA ARG A 166 3.23 -34.69 -6.42
C ARG A 166 3.18 -35.00 -7.90
N VAL A 167 3.96 -35.98 -8.32
CA VAL A 167 4.00 -36.48 -9.70
C VAL A 167 3.82 -37.99 -9.68
N ILE A 168 2.97 -38.51 -10.55
CA ILE A 168 2.73 -39.94 -10.73
C ILE A 168 2.78 -40.30 -12.22
N ASP A 169 3.04 -41.57 -12.52
CA ASP A 169 2.90 -42.11 -13.86
C ASP A 169 1.42 -42.26 -14.23
N ALA A 170 1.04 -41.86 -15.44
CA ALA A 170 -0.34 -41.98 -15.92
C ALA A 170 -0.67 -43.34 -16.52
N GLN A 171 0.08 -44.40 -16.21
CA GLN A 171 -0.17 -45.73 -16.77
C GLN A 171 -0.07 -46.78 -15.66
N GLY A 172 -1.05 -47.68 -15.60
CA GLY A 172 -0.93 -48.97 -14.89
C GLY A 172 -1.38 -49.05 -13.43
N LEU A 173 -1.91 -47.98 -12.82
CA LEU A 173 -2.41 -47.99 -11.42
C LEU A 173 -3.89 -47.63 -11.29
N TRP A 174 -4.64 -47.81 -12.38
CA TRP A 174 -6.00 -47.32 -12.50
C TRP A 174 -7.01 -48.37 -12.05
N GLU A 175 -7.87 -47.98 -11.14
CA GLU A 175 -8.95 -48.83 -10.65
C GLU A 175 -10.24 -48.50 -11.40
N PRO A 176 -10.88 -49.45 -12.09
CA PRO A 176 -12.14 -49.21 -12.77
C PRO A 176 -13.24 -48.86 -11.76
N ILE A 177 -14.04 -47.85 -12.08
CA ILE A 177 -15.17 -47.39 -11.27
C ILE A 177 -16.48 -47.81 -11.96
N SER A 178 -17.48 -48.18 -11.16
CA SER A 178 -18.81 -48.52 -11.69
C SER A 178 -19.40 -47.35 -12.48
N SER A 179 -20.01 -47.65 -13.63
CA SER A 179 -20.69 -46.67 -14.48
C SER A 179 -21.80 -45.90 -13.75
N ASP A 180 -22.39 -46.47 -12.68
CA ASP A 180 -23.45 -45.80 -11.92
C ASP A 180 -22.93 -44.61 -11.09
N SER A 181 -21.61 -44.51 -10.92
CA SER A 181 -20.98 -43.46 -10.13
C SER A 181 -20.87 -42.14 -10.93
N PHE A 182 -20.65 -42.22 -12.23
CA PHE A 182 -20.49 -41.07 -13.10
C PHE A 182 -21.44 -41.14 -14.29
N ASN A 183 -22.23 -40.10 -14.51
CA ASN A 183 -22.95 -39.92 -15.75
C ASN A 183 -22.03 -39.20 -16.77
N ILE A 184 -21.67 -39.90 -17.84
CA ILE A 184 -20.79 -39.40 -18.91
C ILE A 184 -21.55 -39.17 -20.23
N GLU A 185 -22.87 -39.40 -20.23
CA GLU A 185 -23.69 -39.18 -21.41
C GLU A 185 -23.83 -37.68 -21.73
N PRO A 186 -23.58 -37.26 -22.99
CA PRO A 186 -23.66 -35.87 -23.41
C PRO A 186 -25.04 -35.23 -23.19
N ILE A 187 -25.15 -34.30 -22.23
CA ILE A 187 -26.35 -33.46 -22.07
C ILE A 187 -26.08 -32.10 -22.71
N HIS A 188 -26.76 -31.82 -23.82
CA HIS A 188 -26.70 -30.53 -24.50
C HIS A 188 -27.59 -29.53 -23.78
N ASN A 189 -27.02 -28.39 -23.40
CA ASN A 189 -27.73 -27.34 -22.67
C ASN A 189 -27.60 -26.01 -23.42
N PRO A 190 -28.73 -25.34 -23.74
CA PRO A 190 -28.68 -24.01 -24.30
C PRO A 190 -28.21 -22.99 -23.26
N ILE A 191 -27.50 -21.96 -23.73
CA ILE A 191 -27.15 -20.81 -22.88
C ILE A 191 -28.38 -19.90 -22.81
N ALA A 192 -29.18 -20.03 -21.76
CA ALA A 192 -30.31 -19.15 -21.51
C ALA A 192 -29.89 -17.95 -20.65
N SER A 193 -30.11 -16.73 -21.14
CA SER A 193 -29.99 -15.51 -20.33
C SER A 193 -31.33 -15.23 -19.64
N THR A 194 -31.39 -15.44 -18.33
CA THR A 194 -32.48 -14.95 -17.48
C THR A 194 -32.20 -13.49 -17.10
N SER A 195 -32.78 -12.53 -17.83
CA SER A 195 -32.58 -11.12 -17.50
C SER A 195 -33.18 -10.79 -16.12
N LEU A 196 -32.34 -10.60 -15.12
CA LEU A 196 -32.75 -10.04 -13.83
C LEU A 196 -32.97 -8.53 -13.99
N ALA A 197 -34.06 -8.01 -13.40
CA ALA A 197 -34.32 -6.58 -13.39
C ALA A 197 -33.21 -5.85 -12.62
N ASN A 198 -32.44 -4.98 -13.29
CA ASN A 198 -31.40 -4.19 -12.66
C ASN A 198 -32.03 -3.05 -11.84
N THR A 199 -31.71 -2.96 -10.55
CA THR A 199 -32.04 -1.81 -9.71
C THR A 199 -30.77 -1.01 -9.41
N PRO A 200 -30.77 0.33 -9.55
CA PRO A 200 -29.61 1.14 -9.21
C PRO A 200 -29.21 0.95 -7.75
N TYR A 201 -27.94 0.65 -7.50
CA TYR A 201 -27.40 0.50 -6.15
C TYR A 201 -27.68 1.75 -5.30
N LYS A 202 -28.34 1.55 -4.17
CA LYS A 202 -28.47 2.53 -3.09
C LYS A 202 -27.34 2.29 -2.09
N GLY A 203 -26.68 3.36 -1.64
CA GLY A 203 -25.56 3.25 -0.71
C GLY A 203 -26.01 2.57 0.58
N GLU A 204 -25.39 1.44 0.89
CA GLU A 204 -25.56 0.75 2.15
C GLU A 204 -24.24 0.87 2.91
N TYR A 205 -24.32 1.31 4.16
CA TYR A 205 -23.15 1.53 5.00
C TYR A 205 -22.95 0.35 5.94
N SER A 206 -21.70 0.01 6.19
CA SER A 206 -21.36 -0.87 7.30
C SER A 206 -21.80 -0.23 8.62
N THR A 207 -22.09 -1.07 9.61
CA THR A 207 -22.26 -0.61 10.99
C THR A 207 -21.03 0.21 11.41
N THR A 208 -21.25 1.41 11.94
CA THR A 208 -20.15 2.26 12.43
C THR A 208 -19.38 1.52 13.50
N THR A 209 -18.10 1.29 13.25
CA THR A 209 -17.21 0.66 14.21
C THR A 209 -16.58 1.74 15.07
N ILE A 210 -16.67 1.62 16.40
CA ILE A 210 -16.02 2.53 17.35
C ILE A 210 -15.05 1.70 18.19
N MET A 211 -13.78 2.10 18.20
CA MET A 211 -12.72 1.45 18.95
C MET A 211 -12.10 2.44 19.94
N PRO A 212 -11.93 2.06 21.23
CA PRO A 212 -11.19 2.88 22.17
C PRO A 212 -9.71 2.96 21.76
N ARG A 213 -9.09 4.12 21.97
CA ARG A 213 -7.68 4.36 21.67
C ARG A 213 -6.99 4.99 22.87
N PHE A 214 -5.81 4.48 23.19
CA PHE A 214 -4.92 5.02 24.23
C PHE A 214 -3.55 5.28 23.64
N ALA A 215 -2.87 6.35 24.08
CA ALA A 215 -1.50 6.63 23.68
C ALA A 215 -0.77 7.39 24.79
N LEU A 216 0.56 7.25 24.81
CA LEU A 216 1.45 8.12 25.56
C LEU A 216 2.10 9.07 24.54
N ASP A 217 1.74 10.35 24.59
CA ASP A 217 2.25 11.39 23.69
C ASP A 217 2.84 12.52 24.51
N SER A 218 4.11 12.88 24.22
CA SER A 218 4.82 13.96 24.90
C SER A 218 4.79 13.84 26.44
N GLY A 219 4.89 12.60 26.94
CA GLY A 219 4.84 12.28 28.37
C GLY A 219 3.43 12.17 28.97
N LYS A 220 2.37 12.42 28.20
CA LYS A 220 0.99 12.45 28.69
C LYS A 220 0.18 11.25 28.22
N LEU A 221 -0.56 10.64 29.14
CA LEU A 221 -1.53 9.60 28.80
C LEU A 221 -2.76 10.24 28.17
N LYS A 222 -3.07 9.85 26.94
CA LYS A 222 -4.25 10.27 26.19
C LYS A 222 -5.19 9.08 26.01
N ALA A 223 -6.48 9.34 26.18
CA ALA A 223 -7.55 8.39 25.91
C ALA A 223 -8.55 8.97 24.92
N GLY A 224 -9.19 8.11 24.13
CA GLY A 224 -10.19 8.54 23.17
C GLY A 224 -10.67 7.41 22.29
N PHE A 225 -10.94 7.72 21.02
CA PHE A 225 -11.60 6.80 20.11
C PHE A 225 -11.12 6.93 18.67
N VAL A 226 -11.39 5.88 17.91
CA VAL A 226 -11.42 5.87 16.45
C VAL A 226 -12.79 5.35 16.05
N ALA A 227 -13.46 6.03 15.12
CA ALA A 227 -14.74 5.65 14.58
C ALA A 227 -14.68 5.65 13.04
N GLY A 228 -15.33 4.69 12.40
CA GLY A 228 -15.39 4.65 10.94
C GLY A 228 -16.60 3.90 10.40
N SER A 229 -17.04 4.28 9.21
CA SER A 229 -18.09 3.62 8.45
C SER A 229 -17.78 3.75 6.96
N ASP A 230 -17.97 2.65 6.24
CA ASP A 230 -17.69 2.56 4.81
C ASP A 230 -18.96 2.09 4.08
N ASP A 231 -19.19 2.62 2.88
CA ASP A 231 -20.14 2.02 1.93
C ASP A 231 -19.68 0.60 1.58
N ILE A 232 -20.59 -0.36 1.48
CA ILE A 232 -20.24 -1.78 1.22
C ILE A 232 -19.46 -1.96 -0.09
N LEU A 233 -19.60 -1.04 -1.05
CA LEU A 233 -18.84 -1.03 -2.30
C LEU A 233 -17.67 -0.02 -2.29
N ASP A 234 -17.27 0.49 -1.11
CA ASP A 234 -16.18 1.44 -0.89
C ASP A 234 -16.33 2.72 -1.75
N LYS A 235 -17.58 3.13 -2.00
CA LYS A 235 -17.88 4.36 -2.77
C LYS A 235 -17.77 5.61 -1.91
N GLN A 236 -17.93 5.46 -0.60
CA GLN A 236 -17.83 6.53 0.38
C GLN A 236 -17.23 5.99 1.66
N ARG A 237 -16.46 6.84 2.35
CA ARG A 237 -15.81 6.49 3.60
C ARG A 237 -15.86 7.68 4.54
N LEU A 238 -16.17 7.41 5.81
CA LEU A 238 -16.05 8.36 6.91
C LEU A 238 -15.13 7.74 7.97
N PHE A 239 -14.15 8.52 8.41
CA PHE A 239 -13.25 8.15 9.51
C PHE A 239 -13.04 9.34 10.43
N ILE A 240 -13.13 9.11 11.74
CA ILE A 240 -12.98 10.12 12.78
C ILE A 240 -12.10 9.54 13.89
N SER A 241 -11.19 10.34 14.42
CA SER A 241 -10.43 10.00 15.62
C SER A 241 -10.38 11.20 16.56
N GLY A 242 -10.49 10.91 17.86
CA GLY A 242 -10.33 11.89 18.92
C GLY A 242 -9.48 11.31 20.04
N MET A 243 -8.55 12.09 20.59
CA MET A 243 -7.78 11.75 21.78
C MET A 243 -7.63 12.97 22.67
N PHE A 244 -7.70 12.74 23.99
CA PHE A 244 -7.67 13.79 25.00
C PHE A 244 -6.79 13.34 26.17
N ALA A 245 -5.97 14.24 26.69
CA ALA A 245 -5.27 14.10 27.96
C ALA A 245 -5.99 14.90 29.06
N HIS A 246 -5.52 14.75 30.30
CA HIS A 246 -6.14 15.34 31.49
C HIS A 246 -6.17 16.88 31.52
N ASP A 247 -5.28 17.53 30.78
CA ASP A 247 -5.04 18.96 30.71
C ASP A 247 -5.57 19.56 29.40
N LEU A 248 -6.50 18.85 28.74
CA LEU A 248 -7.09 19.24 27.47
C LEU A 248 -6.11 19.25 26.28
N ASP A 249 -4.94 18.63 26.42
CA ASP A 249 -4.15 18.20 25.26
C ASP A 249 -5.00 17.31 24.37
N MET A 250 -5.09 17.65 23.08
CA MET A 250 -6.10 17.08 22.22
C MET A 250 -5.57 16.79 20.82
N ASP A 251 -6.04 15.68 20.25
CA ASP A 251 -5.90 15.34 18.85
C ASP A 251 -7.26 14.98 18.26
N LEU A 252 -7.80 15.84 17.41
CA LEU A 252 -9.00 15.57 16.63
C LEU A 252 -8.64 15.47 15.15
N TYR A 253 -9.18 14.45 14.49
CA TYR A 253 -9.04 14.25 13.06
C TYR A 253 -10.32 13.65 12.49
N ALA A 254 -10.76 14.14 11.34
CA ALA A 254 -11.87 13.59 10.59
C ALA A 254 -11.54 13.63 9.10
N VAL A 255 -11.92 12.58 8.37
CA VAL A 255 -11.82 12.50 6.92
C VAL A 255 -13.07 11.87 6.34
N TYR A 256 -13.57 12.51 5.28
CA TYR A 256 -14.61 11.97 4.42
C TYR A 256 -14.06 11.83 2.99
N GLU A 257 -14.25 10.66 2.38
CA GLU A 257 -13.82 10.39 1.00
C GLU A 257 -15.02 9.97 0.14
N TYR A 258 -15.15 10.57 -1.03
CA TYR A 258 -16.14 10.23 -2.05
C TYR A 258 -15.46 9.64 -3.28
N ARG A 259 -15.60 8.32 -3.45
CA ARG A 259 -14.90 7.49 -4.46
C ARG A 259 -15.78 7.09 -5.65
N LYS A 260 -17.08 7.43 -5.64
CA LYS A 260 -18.05 7.05 -6.70
C LYS A 260 -17.73 7.67 -8.07
N LYS A 261 -17.11 8.85 -8.09
CA LYS A 261 -16.67 9.54 -9.32
C LYS A 261 -15.15 9.70 -9.31
N ARG A 262 -14.57 9.91 -10.49
CA ARG A 262 -13.17 10.30 -10.66
C ARG A 262 -13.09 11.81 -10.97
N PRO A 263 -12.18 12.58 -10.36
CA PRO A 263 -11.27 12.16 -9.29
C PRO A 263 -12.02 11.80 -7.99
N THR A 264 -11.35 11.07 -7.10
CA THR A 264 -11.84 10.84 -5.73
C THR A 264 -11.76 12.16 -4.98
N PHE A 265 -12.85 12.63 -4.42
CA PHE A 265 -12.87 13.85 -3.61
C PHE A 265 -12.71 13.50 -2.14
N PHE A 266 -12.04 14.35 -1.38
CA PHE A 266 -11.90 14.18 0.05
C PHE A 266 -12.01 15.51 0.79
N LEU A 267 -12.51 15.44 2.01
CA LEU A 267 -12.55 16.53 2.98
C LEU A 267 -11.88 16.02 4.26
N GLU A 268 -10.82 16.69 4.68
CA GLU A 268 -10.10 16.42 5.92
C GLU A 268 -10.24 17.62 6.85
N ALA A 269 -10.36 17.36 8.15
CA ALA A 269 -10.38 18.40 9.17
C ALA A 269 -9.63 17.90 10.40
N TYR A 270 -8.85 18.79 11.02
CA TYR A 270 -8.08 18.43 12.20
C TYR A 270 -7.97 19.58 13.19
N ARG A 271 -7.73 19.22 14.44
CA ARG A 271 -7.41 20.15 15.51
C ARG A 271 -6.50 19.49 16.53
N LEU A 272 -5.33 20.09 16.73
CA LEU A 272 -4.31 19.67 17.69
C LEU A 272 -4.16 20.76 18.74
N ALA A 273 -4.10 20.37 20.01
CA ALA A 273 -3.77 21.26 21.11
C ALA A 273 -2.67 20.61 21.97
N ARG A 274 -1.67 21.41 22.36
CA ARG A 274 -0.57 21.00 23.23
C ARG A 274 -0.33 22.06 24.29
N HIS A 275 -0.32 21.65 25.55
CA HIS A 275 0.03 22.48 26.70
C HIS A 275 1.40 22.04 27.21
N VAL A 276 2.28 22.97 27.51
CA VAL A 276 3.61 22.71 28.02
C VAL A 276 3.74 23.50 29.30
N GLU A 277 3.99 22.81 30.40
CA GLU A 277 4.34 23.44 31.67
C GLU A 277 5.80 23.89 31.60
N GLU A 278 6.05 25.18 31.81
CA GLU A 278 7.40 25.76 31.75
C GLU A 278 7.56 26.87 32.78
N ASP A 279 8.70 26.98 33.44
CA ASP A 279 8.92 28.04 34.42
C ASP A 279 10.13 28.89 34.01
N VAL A 280 9.89 29.86 33.14
CA VAL A 280 10.94 30.70 32.55
C VAL A 280 10.92 32.06 33.22
N ILE A 281 12.03 32.46 33.84
CA ILE A 281 12.17 33.72 34.56
C ILE A 281 13.13 34.63 33.81
N ASN A 282 12.66 35.81 33.39
CA ASN A 282 13.51 36.89 32.91
C ASN A 282 13.54 37.99 33.97
N ARG A 283 14.67 38.10 34.69
CA ARG A 283 14.85 39.11 35.74
C ARG A 283 15.10 40.51 35.18
N ASP A 284 15.65 40.60 33.97
CA ASP A 284 16.02 41.87 33.36
C ASP A 284 14.78 42.59 32.78
N GLU A 285 13.82 41.82 32.28
CA GLU A 285 12.55 42.32 31.70
C GLU A 285 11.34 42.18 32.65
N ASP A 286 11.57 41.84 33.92
CA ASP A 286 10.56 41.75 34.99
C ASP A 286 9.36 40.83 34.70
N PHE A 287 9.56 39.71 34.02
CA PHE A 287 8.48 38.75 33.73
C PHE A 287 8.86 37.28 33.99
N ARG A 288 7.81 36.48 34.22
CA ARG A 288 7.88 35.03 34.41
C ARG A 288 6.79 34.35 33.61
N ILE A 289 7.14 33.28 32.90
CA ILE A 289 6.23 32.45 32.10
C ILE A 289 6.03 31.12 32.81
N TYR A 290 4.78 30.66 32.92
CA TYR A 290 4.40 29.43 33.65
C TYR A 290 3.90 28.27 32.79
N ASN A 291 3.22 28.59 31.70
CA ASN A 291 2.61 27.60 30.83
C ASN A 291 2.59 28.18 29.42
N ARG A 292 2.69 27.30 28.43
CA ARG A 292 2.51 27.64 27.02
C ARG A 292 1.57 26.66 26.35
N SER A 293 0.63 27.18 25.59
CA SER A 293 -0.34 26.40 24.83
C SER A 293 -0.13 26.64 23.35
N PHE A 294 -0.18 25.58 22.55
CA PHE A 294 -0.10 25.63 21.10
C PHE A 294 -1.36 24.99 20.53
N VAL A 295 -1.99 25.67 19.57
CA VAL A 295 -3.15 25.15 18.86
C VAL A 295 -2.88 25.21 17.37
N LEU A 296 -3.14 24.11 16.68
CA LEU A 296 -3.12 24.01 15.24
C LEU A 296 -4.45 23.43 14.77
N GLY A 297 -5.12 24.09 13.83
CA GLY A 297 -6.34 23.58 13.23
C GLY A 297 -6.38 23.86 11.74
N GLY A 298 -7.03 22.98 10.99
CA GLY A 298 -7.13 23.12 9.56
C GLY A 298 -8.23 22.29 8.94
N VAL A 299 -8.55 22.66 7.70
CA VAL A 299 -9.49 21.94 6.82
C VAL A 299 -8.85 21.82 5.45
N GLU A 300 -8.83 20.61 4.90
CA GLU A 300 -8.35 20.34 3.54
C GLU A 300 -9.48 19.83 2.67
N LEU A 301 -9.65 20.42 1.49
CA LEU A 301 -10.51 19.93 0.44
C LEU A 301 -9.65 19.54 -0.75
N GLY A 302 -9.79 18.32 -1.26
CA GLY A 302 -8.94 17.88 -2.37
C GLY A 302 -9.52 16.82 -3.28
N GLY A 303 -8.76 16.54 -4.34
CA GLY A 303 -9.09 15.56 -5.36
C GLY A 303 -7.89 14.70 -5.73
N LYS A 304 -8.07 13.37 -5.74
CA LYS A 304 -7.07 12.36 -6.12
C LYS A 304 -7.45 11.71 -7.44
N TYR A 305 -6.52 11.73 -8.40
CA TYR A 305 -6.67 11.08 -9.70
C TYR A 305 -5.56 10.06 -9.93
N LYS A 306 -5.92 8.78 -9.90
CA LYS A 306 -5.01 7.68 -10.22
C LYS A 306 -4.84 7.55 -11.73
N MET A 307 -3.63 7.77 -12.22
CA MET A 307 -3.24 7.62 -13.61
C MET A 307 -2.81 6.18 -13.91
N ARG A 308 -2.65 5.85 -15.20
CA ARG A 308 -2.06 4.58 -15.63
C ARG A 308 -0.61 4.46 -15.13
N ARG A 309 -0.10 3.22 -15.02
CA ARG A 309 1.30 2.89 -14.68
C ARG A 309 1.80 3.44 -13.33
N GLY A 310 0.93 3.52 -12.32
CA GLY A 310 1.34 3.86 -10.95
C GLY A 310 1.49 5.35 -10.68
N GLY A 311 1.04 6.22 -11.58
CA GLY A 311 0.93 7.66 -11.34
C GLY A 311 -0.29 8.01 -10.48
N LEU A 312 -0.15 8.99 -9.61
CA LEU A 312 -1.21 9.59 -8.80
C LEU A 312 -1.02 11.10 -8.81
N PHE A 313 -2.06 11.83 -9.20
CA PHE A 313 -2.11 13.28 -9.07
C PHE A 313 -3.08 13.66 -7.96
N ASP A 314 -2.67 14.59 -7.11
CA ASP A 314 -3.40 15.08 -5.96
C ASP A 314 -3.40 16.61 -6.00
N ALA A 315 -4.56 17.23 -5.82
CA ALA A 315 -4.71 18.67 -5.70
C ALA A 315 -5.50 18.99 -4.43
N ARG A 316 -5.00 19.94 -3.64
CA ARG A 316 -5.59 20.33 -2.35
C ARG A 316 -5.74 21.84 -2.24
N PHE A 317 -6.83 22.23 -1.59
CA PHE A 317 -7.03 23.52 -0.99
C PHE A 317 -6.99 23.32 0.53
N ILE A 318 -6.05 23.97 1.20
CA ILE A 318 -5.73 23.75 2.60
C ILE A 318 -5.99 25.06 3.32
N TYR A 319 -6.85 25.09 4.33
CA TYR A 319 -6.96 26.21 5.27
C TYR A 319 -6.26 25.83 6.57
N ASN A 320 -5.35 26.68 7.04
CA ASN A 320 -4.57 26.46 8.24
C ASN A 320 -4.62 27.66 9.16
N ARG A 321 -4.75 27.38 10.46
CA ARG A 321 -4.63 28.37 11.52
C ARG A 321 -3.85 27.80 12.70
N SER A 322 -2.80 28.50 13.11
CA SER A 322 -2.06 28.20 14.32
C SER A 322 -2.07 29.38 15.28
N GLY A 323 -2.01 29.07 16.56
CA GLY A 323 -1.89 30.07 17.62
C GLY A 323 -1.10 29.54 18.79
N THR A 324 -0.59 30.48 19.57
CA THR A 324 0.11 30.21 20.82
C THR A 324 -0.53 31.04 21.93
N SER A 325 -0.62 30.52 23.14
CA SER A 325 -0.88 31.32 24.33
C SER A 325 0.12 31.00 25.42
N GLN A 326 0.35 31.94 26.31
CA GLN A 326 1.29 31.79 27.42
C GLN A 326 0.78 32.52 28.67
N ASP A 327 0.99 31.89 29.82
CA ASP A 327 0.70 32.49 31.11
C ASP A 327 1.89 33.33 31.57
N VAL A 328 1.71 34.65 31.61
CA VAL A 328 2.74 35.60 32.01
C VAL A 328 2.37 36.25 33.34
N ALA A 329 3.34 36.40 34.23
CA ALA A 329 3.23 37.25 35.42
C ALA A 329 4.48 38.10 35.57
N ARG A 330 4.48 39.02 36.55
CA ARG A 330 5.73 39.66 36.99
C ARG A 330 6.70 38.62 37.54
N PHE A 331 8.00 38.93 37.60
CA PHE A 331 9.02 37.99 38.11
C PHE A 331 8.70 37.39 39.49
N ASN A 332 8.03 38.16 40.35
CA ASN A 332 7.60 37.78 41.70
C ASN A 332 6.34 36.89 41.73
N GLY A 333 5.79 36.55 40.56
CA GLY A 333 4.61 35.72 40.37
C GLY A 333 3.26 36.44 40.58
N ILE A 334 3.27 37.76 40.79
CA ILE A 334 2.04 38.54 40.98
C ILE A 334 1.49 38.99 39.62
N GLY A 335 0.16 38.94 39.47
CA GLY A 335 -0.54 39.47 38.30
C GLY A 335 -0.49 38.55 37.08
N ARG A 336 -0.76 37.25 37.28
CA ARG A 336 -0.82 36.26 36.19
C ARG A 336 -1.93 36.61 35.19
N THR A 337 -1.57 36.67 33.91
CA THR A 337 -2.47 36.90 32.79
C THR A 337 -2.11 35.96 31.64
N GLU A 338 -3.12 35.50 30.90
CA GLU A 338 -2.90 34.70 29.69
C GLU A 338 -2.79 35.65 28.49
N LEU A 339 -1.68 35.54 27.75
CA LEU A 339 -1.45 36.27 26.51
C LEU A 339 -1.48 35.27 25.36
N GLY A 340 -2.44 35.44 24.44
CA GLY A 340 -2.60 34.60 23.25
C GLY A 340 -2.41 35.40 21.96
N ALA A 341 -1.85 34.74 20.95
CA ALA A 341 -1.77 35.27 19.60
C ALA A 341 -1.97 34.20 18.54
N THR A 342 -2.62 34.55 17.44
CA THR A 342 -2.64 33.74 16.22
C THR A 342 -1.32 33.95 15.48
N THR A 343 -0.53 32.89 15.32
CA THR A 343 0.81 32.96 14.73
C THR A 343 0.79 32.84 13.21
N LEU A 344 -0.14 32.05 12.68
CA LEU A 344 -0.33 31.85 11.25
C LEU A 344 -1.81 31.66 10.96
N ASN A 345 -2.29 32.27 9.89
CA ASN A 345 -3.64 32.06 9.39
C ASN A 345 -3.62 32.22 7.87
N GLY A 346 -4.25 31.31 7.13
CA GLY A 346 -4.34 31.46 5.68
C GLY A 346 -4.71 30.17 4.98
N PHE A 347 -4.54 30.18 3.66
CA PHE A 347 -4.83 29.04 2.84
C PHE A 347 -3.76 28.78 1.79
N ASP A 348 -3.61 27.51 1.43
CA ASP A 348 -2.60 27.03 0.50
C ASP A 348 -3.26 26.22 -0.61
N ILE A 349 -2.69 26.30 -1.81
CA ILE A 349 -3.05 25.43 -2.93
C ILE A 349 -1.86 24.50 -3.19
N ALA A 350 -2.06 23.21 -2.95
CA ALA A 350 -1.04 22.19 -3.16
C ALA A 350 -1.37 21.32 -4.38
N MET A 351 -0.38 21.08 -5.23
CA MET A 351 -0.47 20.11 -6.33
C MET A 351 0.68 19.13 -6.21
N THR A 352 0.37 17.84 -6.11
CA THR A 352 1.36 16.78 -5.96
C THR A 352 1.18 15.71 -7.02
N TYR A 353 2.28 15.36 -7.69
CA TYR A 353 2.35 14.20 -8.57
C TYR A 353 3.25 13.14 -7.95
N HIS A 354 2.72 11.94 -7.75
CA HIS A 354 3.45 10.76 -7.33
C HIS A 354 3.54 9.77 -8.48
N LEU A 355 4.71 9.16 -8.65
CA LEU A 355 4.92 8.00 -9.52
C LEU A 355 5.55 6.89 -8.69
N ASN A 356 4.90 5.74 -8.62
CA ASN A 356 5.50 4.52 -8.09
C ASN A 356 5.58 3.46 -9.19
N ALA A 357 6.77 3.33 -9.78
CA ALA A 357 7.07 2.40 -10.86
C ALA A 357 8.17 1.42 -10.44
N VAL A 358 8.15 0.99 -9.17
CA VAL A 358 9.06 -0.03 -8.64
C VAL A 358 8.61 -1.42 -9.10
N GLY A 359 9.55 -2.23 -9.58
CA GLY A 359 9.28 -3.62 -9.95
C GLY A 359 8.89 -4.46 -8.74
N ARG A 360 7.92 -5.36 -8.92
CA ARG A 360 7.46 -6.26 -7.85
C ARG A 360 8.47 -7.37 -7.62
N SER A 361 8.85 -7.58 -6.37
CA SER A 361 9.64 -8.73 -5.91
C SER A 361 9.36 -9.00 -4.43
N ARG A 362 9.66 -10.23 -3.94
CA ARG A 362 9.48 -10.61 -2.52
C ARG A 362 10.20 -9.66 -1.56
N ASP A 363 11.33 -9.08 -2.00
CA ASP A 363 12.17 -8.17 -1.21
C ASP A 363 11.89 -6.68 -1.48
N SER A 364 10.94 -6.34 -2.36
CA SER A 364 10.74 -4.96 -2.84
C SER A 364 10.35 -3.94 -1.76
N GLU A 365 9.86 -4.38 -0.60
CA GLU A 365 9.46 -3.50 0.51
C GLU A 365 10.65 -2.96 1.32
N ILE A 366 11.70 -3.77 1.50
CA ILE A 366 12.92 -3.39 2.23
C ILE A 366 14.12 -3.17 1.30
N ASN A 367 14.10 -3.80 0.13
CA ASN A 367 15.12 -3.78 -0.91
C ASN A 367 14.47 -3.60 -2.31
N PRO A 368 13.96 -2.40 -2.65
CA PRO A 368 13.53 -2.12 -4.01
C PRO A 368 14.73 -2.23 -4.97
N ARG A 369 14.63 -3.09 -5.99
CA ARG A 369 15.76 -3.41 -6.87
C ARG A 369 15.73 -2.75 -8.24
N VAL A 370 14.55 -2.52 -8.78
CA VAL A 370 14.38 -1.99 -10.15
C VAL A 370 13.24 -0.99 -10.19
N GLY A 371 13.41 0.05 -10.99
CA GLY A 371 12.37 1.06 -11.24
C GLY A 371 12.60 2.33 -10.42
N ARG A 372 11.52 3.08 -10.18
CA ARG A 372 11.64 4.41 -9.57
C ARG A 372 10.44 4.84 -8.74
N ARG A 373 10.70 5.75 -7.81
CA ARG A 373 9.69 6.57 -7.13
C ARG A 373 9.99 8.04 -7.38
N LEU A 374 8.98 8.81 -7.77
CA LEU A 374 9.11 10.25 -7.95
C LEU A 374 7.94 10.93 -7.24
N THR A 375 8.23 12.00 -6.51
CA THR A 375 7.23 12.94 -6.02
C THR A 375 7.63 14.33 -6.50
N LEU A 376 6.71 15.03 -7.16
CA LEU A 376 6.82 16.44 -7.52
C LEU A 376 5.73 17.17 -6.76
N ARG A 377 6.06 18.27 -6.09
CA ARG A 377 5.10 19.05 -5.32
C ARG A 377 5.28 20.53 -5.62
N TYR A 378 4.15 21.21 -5.81
CA TYR A 378 4.04 22.65 -5.90
C TYR A 378 3.03 23.13 -4.88
N ASP A 379 3.40 24.14 -4.12
CA ASP A 379 2.53 24.81 -3.16
C ASP A 379 2.50 26.30 -3.45
N ARG A 380 1.29 26.86 -3.43
CA ARG A 380 1.06 28.30 -3.43
C ARG A 380 0.48 28.69 -2.09
N TYR A 381 1.23 29.49 -1.33
CA TYR A 381 0.84 29.93 0.01
C TYR A 381 0.15 31.30 -0.05
N PHE A 382 -0.94 31.44 0.70
CA PHE A 382 -1.64 32.70 0.95
C PHE A 382 -1.82 32.91 2.46
N ASN A 383 -0.69 32.97 3.16
CA ASN A 383 -0.67 33.02 4.61
C ASN A 383 -0.41 34.43 5.15
N PHE A 384 -0.96 34.67 6.33
CA PHE A 384 -0.79 35.85 7.15
C PHE A 384 -0.09 35.40 8.42
N ALA A 385 1.16 35.82 8.61
CA ALA A 385 1.92 35.48 9.81
C ALA A 385 2.00 36.69 10.74
N LEU A 386 2.06 36.43 12.05
CA LEU A 386 2.18 37.48 13.06
C LEU A 386 3.51 38.23 12.87
N ASN A 387 3.42 39.55 12.72
CA ASN A 387 4.57 40.46 12.60
C ASN A 387 4.75 41.36 13.84
N GLY A 388 3.95 41.12 14.88
CA GLY A 388 4.01 41.86 16.15
C GLY A 388 2.65 42.34 16.62
N PHE A 389 2.66 43.34 17.51
CA PHE A 389 1.45 43.97 18.04
C PHE A 389 1.51 45.48 17.82
N ASP A 390 0.36 46.12 17.68
CA ASP A 390 0.26 47.57 17.56
C ASP A 390 0.69 48.27 18.85
N GLU A 391 1.88 48.89 18.80
CA GLU A 391 2.46 49.64 19.92
C GLU A 391 1.69 50.93 20.26
N SER A 392 0.85 51.44 19.33
CA SER A 392 0.07 52.65 19.53
C SER A 392 -1.28 52.43 20.23
N SER A 393 -1.63 51.16 20.45
CA SER A 393 -2.90 50.76 21.06
C SER A 393 -2.73 50.46 22.56
N SER A 394 -3.73 50.85 23.36
CA SER A 394 -3.80 50.49 24.79
C SER A 394 -4.25 49.04 25.03
N ILE A 395 -4.65 48.34 23.96
CA ILE A 395 -4.96 46.91 23.93
C ILE A 395 -4.02 46.20 22.96
N LEU A 396 -3.70 44.94 23.22
CA LEU A 396 -2.89 44.12 22.31
C LEU A 396 -3.67 43.85 21.01
N VAL A 397 -3.28 44.52 19.93
CA VAL A 397 -3.82 44.30 18.58
C VAL A 397 -2.75 43.63 17.74
N GLU A 398 -3.02 42.41 17.27
CA GLU A 398 -2.11 41.65 16.41
C GLU A 398 -1.91 42.34 15.06
N GLN A 399 -0.67 42.43 14.60
CA GLN A 399 -0.30 42.89 13.27
C GLN A 399 0.20 41.71 12.44
N TYR A 400 -0.24 41.64 11.18
CA TYR A 400 0.09 40.53 10.29
C TYR A 400 0.84 41.02 9.05
N GLU A 401 1.80 40.21 8.61
CA GLU A 401 2.47 40.37 7.32
C GLU A 401 1.97 39.30 6.33
N ASN A 402 1.92 39.67 5.03
CA ASN A 402 1.46 38.81 3.96
C ASN A 402 2.60 37.92 3.43
N PHE A 403 2.52 36.62 3.70
CA PHE A 403 3.47 35.60 3.23
C PHE A 403 2.94 34.89 1.99
N PHE A 404 2.91 35.60 0.85
CA PHE A 404 2.42 35.05 -0.41
C PHE A 404 3.58 34.63 -1.31
N TYR A 405 3.87 33.32 -1.32
CA TYR A 405 5.02 32.74 -2.04
C TYR A 405 4.66 31.42 -2.73
N ASN A 406 5.56 30.98 -3.61
CA ASN A 406 5.52 29.69 -4.27
C ASN A 406 6.64 28.81 -3.74
N GLN A 407 6.34 27.54 -3.51
CA GLN A 407 7.32 26.52 -3.15
C GLN A 407 7.24 25.37 -4.15
N PHE A 408 8.40 24.95 -4.63
CA PHE A 408 8.53 23.79 -5.50
C PHE A 408 9.47 22.79 -4.85
N SER A 409 9.12 21.51 -4.88
CA SER A 409 10.01 20.44 -4.43
C SER A 409 9.88 19.16 -5.25
N PHE A 410 10.95 18.38 -5.26
CA PHE A 410 10.95 17.03 -5.81
C PHE A 410 11.70 16.05 -4.90
N ASN A 411 11.28 14.80 -4.93
CA ASN A 411 11.98 13.67 -4.31
C ASN A 411 11.95 12.50 -5.28
N TRP A 412 13.12 12.12 -5.78
CA TRP A 412 13.32 11.06 -6.76
C TRP A 412 14.20 9.96 -6.16
N ASN A 413 13.72 8.72 -6.22
CA ASN A 413 14.49 7.52 -5.93
C ASN A 413 14.56 6.65 -7.19
N GLU A 414 15.75 6.38 -7.68
CA GLU A 414 16.01 5.41 -8.76
C GLU A 414 16.61 4.14 -8.17
N PHE A 415 16.15 2.98 -8.63
CA PHE A 415 16.61 1.66 -8.20
C PHE A 415 17.16 0.88 -9.38
N ILE A 416 18.42 0.48 -9.27
CA ILE A 416 19.15 -0.24 -10.31
C ILE A 416 19.55 -1.62 -9.75
N PRO A 417 19.21 -2.72 -10.43
CA PRO A 417 19.51 -4.06 -9.92
C PRO A 417 21.03 -4.30 -9.96
N GLY A 418 21.57 -4.83 -8.87
CA GLY A 418 22.95 -5.30 -8.78
C GLY A 418 23.05 -6.83 -8.83
N PRO A 419 24.28 -7.39 -8.73
CA PRO A 419 24.51 -8.83 -8.69
C PRO A 419 23.84 -9.49 -7.48
N GLY A 420 23.42 -10.75 -7.64
CA GLY A 420 22.64 -11.44 -6.61
C GLY A 420 21.29 -10.76 -6.36
N ARG A 421 20.90 -10.63 -5.08
CA ARG A 421 19.72 -9.84 -4.67
C ARG A 421 20.10 -8.42 -4.23
N SER A 422 21.23 -7.88 -4.67
CA SER A 422 21.64 -6.51 -4.34
C SER A 422 20.95 -5.46 -5.21
N ALA A 423 21.00 -4.21 -4.75
CA ALA A 423 20.47 -3.03 -5.44
C ALA A 423 21.35 -1.80 -5.20
N LEU A 424 21.56 -1.00 -6.24
CA LEU A 424 22.08 0.34 -6.13
C LEU A 424 20.91 1.32 -6.21
N SER A 425 20.78 2.20 -5.23
CA SER A 425 19.74 3.22 -5.21
C SER A 425 20.33 4.63 -5.21
N PHE A 426 19.74 5.51 -6.00
CA PHE A 426 20.06 6.93 -6.03
C PHE A 426 18.86 7.73 -5.57
N ARG A 427 19.04 8.58 -4.58
CA ARG A 427 18.04 9.54 -4.12
C ARG A 427 18.48 10.96 -4.44
N ALA A 428 17.59 11.73 -5.04
CA ALA A 428 17.73 13.15 -5.23
C ALA A 428 16.52 13.87 -4.61
N PHE A 429 16.79 14.84 -3.75
CA PHE A 429 15.78 15.75 -3.21
C PHE A 429 16.21 17.17 -3.52
N GLY A 430 15.26 18.03 -3.89
CA GLY A 430 15.54 19.45 -3.97
C GLY A 430 14.29 20.28 -4.04
N GLY A 431 14.45 21.57 -3.81
CA GLY A 431 13.35 22.53 -3.82
C GLY A 431 13.82 23.97 -3.74
N PHE A 432 12.90 24.89 -4.02
CA PHE A 432 13.12 26.31 -3.86
C PHE A 432 11.83 27.04 -3.48
N ILE A 433 11.99 28.13 -2.72
CA ILE A 433 10.98 29.14 -2.41
C ILE A 433 11.32 30.40 -3.22
N ASP A 434 10.32 31.01 -3.86
CA ASP A 434 10.53 32.11 -4.80
C ASP A 434 10.73 33.49 -4.14
N LYS A 435 10.35 33.63 -2.87
CA LYS A 435 10.48 34.87 -2.08
C LYS A 435 11.27 34.66 -0.80
N GLU A 436 11.70 35.75 -0.19
CA GLU A 436 12.21 35.74 1.18
C GLU A 436 11.05 35.47 2.14
N VAL A 437 11.30 34.58 3.09
CA VAL A 437 10.36 34.09 4.09
C VAL A 437 11.12 33.89 5.40
N ASP A 438 10.39 33.80 6.51
CA ASP A 438 10.96 33.45 7.81
C ASP A 438 11.61 32.04 7.76
N ASP A 439 12.67 31.85 8.56
CA ASP A 439 13.46 30.61 8.57
C ASP A 439 12.66 29.38 9.01
N THR A 440 11.54 29.57 9.72
CA THR A 440 10.58 28.51 10.07
C THR A 440 10.04 27.78 8.84
N PHE A 441 10.01 28.43 7.66
CA PHE A 441 9.50 27.86 6.41
C PHE A 441 10.59 27.29 5.49
N ASP A 442 11.85 27.33 5.91
CA ASP A 442 12.96 26.83 5.11
C ASP A 442 12.90 25.32 4.83
N PHE A 443 13.64 24.88 3.82
CA PHE A 443 13.86 23.45 3.60
C PHE A 443 14.90 22.91 4.58
N PHE A 444 14.52 21.94 5.39
CA PHE A 444 15.43 21.27 6.32
C PHE A 444 15.97 19.96 5.75
N LEU A 445 17.29 19.86 5.61
CA LEU A 445 17.97 18.66 5.12
C LEU A 445 18.51 17.75 6.21
N GLY A 446 18.63 18.18 7.46
CA GLY A 446 19.18 17.36 8.54
C GLY A 446 18.20 16.29 9.06
N GLY A 447 18.73 15.20 9.61
CA GLY A 447 17.99 14.15 10.30
C GLY A 447 17.66 12.92 9.45
N LEU A 448 16.89 11.99 10.03
CA LEU A 448 16.51 10.71 9.41
C LEU A 448 15.91 10.82 7.99
N PRO A 449 14.97 11.76 7.70
CA PRO A 449 14.37 11.86 6.37
C PRO A 449 15.31 12.49 5.32
N GLY A 450 16.37 13.18 5.74
CA GLY A 450 17.35 13.83 4.87
C GLY A 450 18.74 13.21 5.04
N MET A 451 19.67 14.07 5.45
CA MET A 451 21.05 13.79 5.82
C MET A 451 21.14 13.33 7.28
N LYS A 452 21.27 12.02 7.46
CA LYS A 452 21.27 11.33 8.74
C LYS A 452 22.46 11.64 9.64
N GLY A 453 23.59 12.09 9.08
CA GLY A 453 24.77 12.47 9.87
C GLY A 453 24.61 13.81 10.62
N TYR A 454 23.48 14.48 10.46
CA TYR A 454 23.22 15.84 10.92
C TYR A 454 21.91 15.90 11.71
N SER A 455 21.84 16.76 12.73
CA SER A 455 20.62 16.94 13.53
C SER A 455 19.49 17.58 12.71
N PHE A 456 18.24 17.33 13.10
CA PHE A 456 17.08 18.03 12.54
C PHE A 456 17.23 19.55 12.76
N TYR A 457 16.85 20.38 11.78
CA TYR A 457 17.08 21.84 11.73
C TYR A 457 18.54 22.34 11.63
N SER A 458 19.50 21.48 11.34
CA SER A 458 20.91 21.93 11.24
C SER A 458 21.32 22.46 9.87
N ILE A 459 20.61 22.06 8.82
CA ILE A 459 20.87 22.44 7.42
C ILE A 459 19.56 22.98 6.87
N GLU A 460 19.49 24.30 6.70
CA GLU A 460 18.28 25.04 6.32
C GLU A 460 18.57 26.10 5.25
N GLY A 461 17.52 26.49 4.54
CA GLY A 461 17.54 27.54 3.54
C GLY A 461 16.36 27.43 2.59
N ARG A 462 16.06 28.54 1.91
CA ARG A 462 14.95 28.66 0.95
C ARG A 462 15.14 27.81 -0.29
N ARG A 463 16.37 27.41 -0.58
CA ARG A 463 16.74 26.48 -1.65
C ARG A 463 17.49 25.32 -1.04
N ALA A 464 17.19 24.11 -1.50
CA ALA A 464 17.86 22.92 -1.02
C ALA A 464 18.11 21.92 -2.14
N LEU A 465 19.23 21.19 -2.04
CA LEU A 465 19.56 20.05 -2.89
C LEU A 465 20.30 19.01 -2.07
N MET A 466 19.89 17.75 -2.18
CA MET A 466 20.52 16.60 -1.53
C MET A 466 20.56 15.42 -2.51
N LEU A 467 21.73 14.79 -2.59
CA LEU A 467 21.96 13.57 -3.35
C LEU A 467 22.46 12.48 -2.40
N ARG A 468 21.95 11.26 -2.54
CA ARG A 468 22.42 10.10 -1.77
C ARG A 468 22.47 8.87 -2.64
N SER A 469 23.61 8.19 -2.61
CA SER A 469 23.78 6.86 -3.21
C SER A 469 23.76 5.82 -2.11
N SER A 470 23.15 4.66 -2.36
CA SER A 470 23.17 3.56 -1.39
C SER A 470 23.27 2.22 -2.11
N TYR A 471 24.18 1.37 -1.67
CA TYR A 471 24.32 0.00 -2.13
C TYR A 471 23.78 -0.94 -1.05
N ARG A 472 22.72 -1.69 -1.39
CA ARG A 472 22.05 -2.64 -0.49
C ARG A 472 22.30 -4.06 -0.95
N PHE A 473 22.63 -4.94 -0.02
CA PHE A 473 23.00 -6.34 -0.29
C PHE A 473 22.34 -7.28 0.74
N PRO A 474 22.00 -8.52 0.34
CA PRO A 474 21.43 -9.49 1.25
C PRO A 474 22.47 -9.96 2.26
N ILE A 475 22.10 -10.02 3.54
CA ILE A 475 22.88 -10.71 4.59
C ILE A 475 22.29 -12.12 4.77
N LEU A 476 20.98 -12.20 5.02
CA LEU A 476 20.21 -13.44 5.06
C LEU A 476 18.98 -13.29 4.16
N SER A 477 18.96 -13.98 3.03
CA SER A 477 17.90 -13.82 2.03
C SER A 477 16.67 -14.72 2.25
N ARG A 478 16.78 -15.69 3.17
CA ARG A 478 15.75 -16.63 3.60
C ARG A 478 16.11 -17.14 5.00
N ILE A 479 15.53 -16.52 6.02
CA ILE A 479 15.63 -16.99 7.40
C ILE A 479 14.59 -18.10 7.62
N ASP A 480 13.35 -17.87 7.13
CA ASP A 480 12.21 -18.80 7.13
C ASP A 480 12.02 -19.51 8.50
N ASN A 481 12.22 -18.78 9.60
CA ASN A 481 12.17 -19.31 10.97
C ASN A 481 11.10 -18.59 11.80
N GLN A 482 10.38 -19.34 12.63
CA GLN A 482 9.38 -18.79 13.54
C GLN A 482 9.85 -18.91 14.99
N ALA A 483 9.94 -17.78 15.69
CA ALA A 483 10.22 -17.70 17.11
C ALA A 483 9.02 -17.06 17.83
N GLY A 484 8.16 -17.92 18.41
CA GLY A 484 6.92 -17.48 19.04
C GLY A 484 6.01 -16.74 18.05
N PRO A 485 5.56 -15.51 18.34
CA PRO A 485 4.69 -14.75 17.45
C PRO A 485 5.42 -14.12 16.26
N ILE A 486 6.74 -14.23 16.15
CA ILE A 486 7.53 -13.56 15.11
C ILE A 486 8.02 -14.59 14.10
N TYR A 487 7.65 -14.39 12.82
CA TYR A 487 8.21 -15.10 11.68
C TYR A 487 9.25 -14.21 10.99
N SER A 488 10.52 -14.65 11.01
CA SER A 488 11.63 -13.95 10.38
C SER A 488 11.75 -14.32 8.89
N ASP A 489 11.75 -13.32 8.01
CA ASP A 489 11.88 -13.56 6.56
C ASP A 489 13.32 -13.27 6.11
N GLN A 490 13.78 -12.03 6.23
CA GLN A 490 14.99 -11.58 5.55
C GLN A 490 15.72 -10.44 6.28
N LEU A 491 17.04 -10.36 6.04
CA LEU A 491 17.94 -9.37 6.62
C LEU A 491 18.86 -8.80 5.53
N TYR A 492 18.88 -7.48 5.38
CA TYR A 492 19.70 -6.75 4.41
C TYR A 492 20.63 -5.75 5.09
N GLY A 493 21.82 -5.60 4.54
CA GLY A 493 22.76 -4.54 4.85
C GLY A 493 22.79 -3.51 3.74
N ALA A 494 23.11 -2.26 4.06
CA ALA A 494 23.40 -1.24 3.07
C ALA A 494 24.50 -0.30 3.55
N PHE A 495 25.31 0.19 2.60
CA PHE A 495 26.17 1.34 2.79
C PHE A 495 25.60 2.52 2.00
N PHE A 496 25.70 3.72 2.54
CA PHE A 496 25.27 4.92 1.85
C PHE A 496 26.27 6.06 2.01
N ALA A 497 26.29 6.93 1.02
CA ALA A 497 27.04 8.18 1.04
C ALA A 497 26.16 9.28 0.45
N GLY A 498 26.23 10.47 1.04
CA GLY A 498 25.36 11.58 0.68
C GLY A 498 26.08 12.92 0.69
N ILE A 499 25.55 13.84 -0.10
CA ILE A 499 25.97 15.24 -0.14
C ILE A 499 24.73 16.13 -0.24
N GLY A 500 24.71 17.24 0.49
CA GLY A 500 23.57 18.15 0.45
C GLY A 500 23.93 19.57 0.86
N ARG A 501 23.08 20.51 0.48
CA ARG A 501 23.22 21.94 0.78
C ARG A 501 21.85 22.59 0.82
N ALA A 502 21.65 23.50 1.77
CA ALA A 502 20.55 24.45 1.78
C ALA A 502 21.11 25.88 1.89
N TRP A 503 20.49 26.85 1.20
CA TRP A 503 20.99 28.23 1.03
C TRP A 503 19.87 29.19 0.59
N ASP A 504 20.10 30.50 0.67
CA ASP A 504 19.09 31.53 0.36
C ASP A 504 19.36 32.31 -0.93
N GLY A 505 20.59 32.31 -1.42
CA GLY A 505 21.02 33.01 -2.63
C GLY A 505 21.61 34.40 -2.39
N ASN A 506 21.93 34.76 -1.14
CA ASN A 506 22.47 36.07 -0.76
C ASN A 506 24.01 36.00 -0.61
N ALA A 507 24.70 37.15 -0.60
CA ALA A 507 26.16 37.22 -0.57
C ALA A 507 26.80 36.52 0.66
N ASP A 508 26.06 36.45 1.78
CA ASP A 508 26.48 35.77 3.00
C ASP A 508 26.59 34.23 2.84
N ASP A 509 25.94 33.64 1.83
CA ASP A 509 26.08 32.21 1.51
C ASP A 509 27.48 31.84 0.98
N ALA A 510 28.25 32.81 0.50
CA ALA A 510 29.60 32.61 -0.04
C ALA A 510 30.68 32.50 1.05
N LEU A 511 30.41 32.94 2.28
CA LEU A 511 31.39 33.08 3.37
C LEU A 511 31.44 31.89 4.36
N LEU A 512 31.27 30.65 3.86
CA LEU A 512 31.47 29.37 4.58
C LEU A 512 30.38 28.87 5.56
N LYS A 513 29.33 29.63 5.90
CA LYS A 513 28.30 29.15 6.86
C LYS A 513 27.33 28.11 6.27
N ARG A 514 26.96 28.21 4.99
CA ARG A 514 25.96 27.35 4.30
C ARG A 514 26.54 26.53 3.13
N GLY A 515 27.77 26.06 3.27
CA GLY A 515 28.45 25.20 2.27
C GLY A 515 27.89 23.77 2.19
N TRP A 516 28.35 23.00 1.20
CA TRP A 516 28.01 21.58 1.04
C TRP A 516 28.37 20.76 2.28
N LYS A 517 27.49 19.83 2.62
CA LYS A 517 27.61 18.89 3.74
C LYS A 517 27.69 17.48 3.19
N ARG A 518 28.53 16.64 3.79
CA ARG A 518 28.79 15.27 3.36
C ARG A 518 28.49 14.29 4.49
N GLU A 519 28.02 13.12 4.12
CA GLU A 519 27.78 12.03 5.06
C GLU A 519 28.12 10.66 4.47
N VAL A 520 28.41 9.72 5.37
CA VAL A 520 28.44 8.29 5.09
C VAL A 520 27.71 7.55 6.18
N GLY A 521 27.26 6.34 5.88
CA GLY A 521 26.66 5.48 6.89
C GLY A 521 26.40 4.06 6.44
N ALA A 522 25.93 3.28 7.39
CA ALA A 522 25.51 1.90 7.20
C ALA A 522 24.08 1.72 7.73
N GLN A 523 23.35 0.78 7.15
CA GLN A 523 21.99 0.44 7.54
C GLN A 523 21.81 -1.07 7.57
N LEU A 524 21.13 -1.55 8.61
CA LEU A 524 20.55 -2.90 8.66
C LEU A 524 19.03 -2.78 8.52
N ARG A 525 18.43 -3.65 7.72
CA ARG A 525 16.98 -3.78 7.55
C ARG A 525 16.55 -5.21 7.75
N TYR A 526 15.62 -5.41 8.67
CA TYR A 526 15.05 -6.70 9.03
C TYR A 526 13.56 -6.70 8.71
N ASP A 527 13.09 -7.82 8.15
CA ASP A 527 11.72 -8.01 7.72
C ASP A 527 11.17 -9.30 8.30
N ALA A 528 9.98 -9.17 8.87
CA ALA A 528 9.32 -10.20 9.63
C ALA A 528 7.81 -10.02 9.59
N THR A 529 7.10 -11.06 10.02
CA THR A 529 5.65 -11.00 10.29
C THR A 529 5.42 -11.30 11.75
N SER A 530 4.82 -10.38 12.50
CA SER A 530 4.45 -10.56 13.90
C SER A 530 2.98 -10.95 14.03
N PHE A 531 2.68 -11.78 15.03
CA PHE A 531 1.35 -12.32 15.33
C PHE A 531 0.62 -12.84 14.09
N TYR A 532 1.37 -13.54 13.22
CA TYR A 532 0.90 -14.23 12.01
C TYR A 532 0.36 -13.34 10.89
N LEU A 533 0.10 -12.05 11.16
CA LEU A 533 -0.64 -11.17 10.24
C LEU A 533 -0.02 -9.79 10.06
N PHE A 534 0.85 -9.33 10.96
CA PHE A 534 1.36 -7.96 10.94
C PHE A 534 2.77 -7.89 10.35
N PRO A 535 2.95 -7.30 9.15
CA PRO A 535 4.28 -7.00 8.63
C PRO A 535 5.02 -6.14 9.66
N THR A 536 6.21 -6.58 10.06
CA THR A 536 7.04 -5.96 11.07
C THR A 536 8.40 -5.71 10.47
N ARG A 537 8.78 -4.44 10.41
CA ARG A 537 10.05 -4.03 9.80
C ARG A 537 10.86 -3.28 10.82
N ALA A 538 12.11 -3.68 10.98
CA ALA A 538 13.06 -2.99 11.84
C ALA A 538 14.23 -2.46 11.00
N SER A 539 14.70 -1.26 11.31
CA SER A 539 15.97 -0.76 10.77
C SER A 539 16.84 -0.14 11.84
N LEU A 540 18.14 -0.35 11.68
CA LEU A 540 19.18 0.32 12.45
C LEU A 540 20.07 1.07 11.47
N ASP A 541 20.18 2.37 11.64
CA ASP A 541 20.97 3.25 10.80
C ASP A 541 22.07 3.91 11.63
N VAL A 542 23.30 3.86 11.13
CA VAL A 542 24.45 4.55 11.71
C VAL A 542 25.01 5.48 10.65
N ALA A 543 25.11 6.77 10.96
CA ALA A 543 25.52 7.81 10.03
C ALA A 543 26.58 8.72 10.66
N TYR A 544 27.50 9.22 9.85
CA TYR A 544 28.51 10.19 10.26
C TYR A 544 28.52 11.40 9.33
N GLY A 545 28.27 12.58 9.89
CA GLY A 545 28.38 13.87 9.18
C GLY A 545 29.78 14.48 9.36
N PHE A 546 30.48 14.76 8.26
CA PHE A 546 31.88 15.22 8.28
C PHE A 546 32.04 16.72 8.54
N ASP A 547 31.08 17.52 8.11
CA ASP A 547 31.24 18.97 8.04
C ASP A 547 30.63 19.62 9.29
N HIS A 548 31.42 20.37 10.05
CA HIS A 548 30.95 20.94 11.31
C HIS A 548 29.95 22.09 11.09
N ILE A 549 28.94 22.17 11.95
CA ILE A 549 27.92 23.24 11.95
C ILE A 549 28.05 23.99 13.28
N PRO A 550 28.43 25.28 13.27
CA PRO A 550 28.67 26.04 14.50
C PRO A 550 27.39 26.23 15.32
N LEU A 551 27.56 26.33 16.64
CA LEU A 551 26.50 26.51 17.62
C LEU A 551 26.09 27.98 17.72
N GLN A 552 24.79 28.26 17.63
CA GLN A 552 24.17 29.42 18.28
C GLN A 552 22.89 28.95 18.99
N GLN A 553 23.02 28.51 20.24
CA GLN A 553 21.93 28.56 21.22
C GLN A 553 22.49 28.45 22.64
N VAL A 554 21.84 29.16 23.56
CA VAL A 554 22.17 29.27 24.98
C VAL A 554 21.91 27.93 25.69
N GLY A 555 22.93 27.36 26.34
CA GLY A 555 22.75 26.44 27.47
C GLY A 555 23.17 24.98 27.30
N ASP A 556 23.14 24.39 26.10
CA ASP A 556 23.51 22.97 25.92
C ASP A 556 24.40 22.71 24.67
N PRO A 557 25.47 21.89 24.77
CA PRO A 557 26.31 21.54 23.63
C PRO A 557 25.61 20.51 22.73
N LEU A 558 24.72 20.97 21.84
CA LEU A 558 24.12 20.09 20.84
C LEU A 558 25.07 19.88 19.65
N THR A 559 25.69 18.70 19.55
CA THR A 559 26.43 18.32 18.33
C THR A 559 25.46 18.18 17.15
N ARG A 560 25.41 19.20 16.28
CA ARG A 560 24.59 19.26 15.06
C ARG A 560 25.12 18.38 13.92
N SER A 561 26.37 17.91 14.01
CA SER A 561 27.05 17.01 13.07
C SER A 561 27.80 15.91 13.83
N GLY A 562 28.15 14.81 13.16
CA GLY A 562 28.96 13.72 13.72
C GLY A 562 28.25 12.38 13.68
N LEU A 563 28.56 11.49 14.64
CA LEU A 563 27.95 10.16 14.71
C LEU A 563 26.49 10.25 15.19
N LYS A 564 25.58 9.66 14.42
CA LYS A 564 24.16 9.55 14.72
C LYS A 564 23.70 8.11 14.53
N MET A 565 22.81 7.66 15.42
CA MET A 565 22.22 6.33 15.37
C MET A 565 20.70 6.45 15.40
N TYR A 566 20.02 5.69 14.55
CA TYR A 566 18.56 5.65 14.50
C TYR A 566 18.08 4.21 14.55
N PHE A 567 17.08 3.96 15.38
CA PHE A 567 16.34 2.71 15.39
C PHE A 567 14.91 3.01 14.95
N THR A 568 14.37 2.21 14.03
CA THR A 568 13.01 2.33 13.53
C THR A 568 12.34 0.97 13.60
N LEU A 569 11.15 0.90 14.19
CA LEU A 569 10.32 -0.31 14.25
C LEU A 569 8.93 0.03 13.75
N LEU A 570 8.47 -0.68 12.73
CA LEU A 570 7.20 -0.42 12.05
C LEU A 570 6.32 -1.67 12.12
N PHE A 571 5.08 -1.49 12.56
CA PHE A 571 4.03 -2.50 12.52
C PHE A 571 3.00 -2.10 11.45
N GLY A 572 3.02 -2.76 10.29
CA GLY A 572 2.13 -2.49 9.16
C GLY A 572 2.86 -2.23 7.83
N PHE A 573 2.13 -1.78 6.82
CA PHE A 573 2.67 -1.54 5.47
C PHE A 573 3.14 -0.08 5.32
N LEU A 574 4.46 0.13 5.21
CA LEU A 574 5.23 1.18 4.53
C LEU A 574 6.56 1.40 5.28
N THR A 575 7.69 1.40 4.56
CA THR A 575 9.05 1.69 5.09
C THR A 575 9.47 3.14 4.90
N ASP A 576 8.65 3.95 4.23
CA ASP A 576 8.93 5.36 3.97
C ASP A 576 8.35 6.19 5.12
N VAL A 577 9.06 6.21 6.24
CA VAL A 577 8.84 7.18 7.33
C VAL A 577 9.11 8.57 6.74
N GLY A 578 8.04 9.30 6.43
CA GLY A 578 8.11 10.62 5.78
C GLY A 578 7.09 10.89 4.66
N GLN A 579 6.11 10.00 4.41
CA GLN A 579 4.97 10.28 3.51
C GLN A 579 3.61 10.23 4.21
N VAL A 580 3.56 10.53 5.51
CA VAL A 580 2.28 10.76 6.19
C VAL A 580 2.09 12.26 6.32
N HIS A 581 1.15 12.75 5.50
CA HIS A 581 0.47 14.06 5.45
C HIS A 581 1.33 15.31 5.63
#